data_AF-W2TDP3-F1
#
_entry.id   AF-W2TDP3-F1
#
_cell.length_a   1.000
_cell.length_b   1.000
_cell.length_c   1.000
_cell.angle_alpha   90.00
_cell.angle_beta   90.00
_cell.angle_gamma   90.00
#
_symmetry.space_group_name_H-M   'P 1'
#
loop_
_entity.id
_entity.type
_entity.pdbx_description
1 polymer ?
#
loop_
_entity_poly.entity_id
_entity_poly.type
_entity_poly.pdbx_seq_one_letter_code
_entity_poly.pdbx_strand_id
1 'polypeptide(L)'
;MYGKKRKAPRWKECTSNTMHRMQYATGAMYVRKVFDKASKNVTLEMIDDLQDVFREMVVANDWMDRQTKATALDKANQMLRQIAFPDFILDDGKLDDHYSGFSVEESDSYSHMVQKLSRWSLEYGYKRLIKPVDRSEFNFNSAIVNAYYSSTSNSIKFPAAILQAPFFHHSFP
;
A
#
# COMPACT_ATOMS: atom_id res chain seq x y z
N MET A 1 -14.03 -17.28 17.58
CA MET A 1 -15.44 -16.81 17.61
C MET A 1 -15.44 -15.35 18.07
N TYR A 2 -15.82 -14.37 17.23
CA TYR A 2 -15.63 -12.93 17.49
C TYR A 2 -16.75 -12.24 18.30
N GLY A 3 -17.61 -12.99 19.00
CA GLY A 3 -18.74 -12.43 19.77
C GLY A 3 -19.83 -11.73 18.94
N LYS A 4 -19.79 -11.82 17.60
CA LYS A 4 -20.76 -11.15 16.71
C LYS A 4 -22.07 -11.93 16.62
N LYS A 5 -23.19 -11.27 16.91
CA LYS A 5 -24.55 -11.83 16.81
C LYS A 5 -25.09 -11.93 15.37
N ARG A 6 -24.54 -11.16 14.43
CA ARG A 6 -24.95 -11.13 13.01
C ARG A 6 -23.73 -10.99 12.10
N LYS A 7 -23.83 -11.52 10.88
CA LYS A 7 -22.84 -11.30 9.82
C LYS A 7 -22.87 -9.84 9.37
N ALA A 8 -21.75 -9.37 8.81
CA ALA A 8 -21.72 -8.07 8.15
C ALA A 8 -22.69 -8.05 6.95
N PRO A 9 -23.21 -6.88 6.55
CA PRO A 9 -23.98 -6.75 5.32
C PRO A 9 -23.21 -7.30 4.12
N ARG A 10 -23.89 -8.01 3.23
CA ARG A 10 -23.28 -8.71 2.07
C ARG A 10 -22.41 -7.78 1.22
N TRP A 11 -22.85 -6.55 0.98
CA TRP A 11 -22.08 -5.59 0.20
C TRP A 11 -20.71 -5.29 0.83
N LYS A 12 -20.62 -5.18 2.17
CA LYS A 12 -19.34 -4.95 2.86
C LYS A 12 -18.38 -6.12 2.68
N GLU A 13 -18.92 -7.34 2.70
CA GLU A 13 -18.15 -8.56 2.47
C GLU A 13 -17.66 -8.63 1.02
N CYS A 14 -18.53 -8.34 0.04
CA CYS A 14 -18.15 -8.30 -1.38
C CYS A 14 -17.10 -7.22 -1.66
N THR A 15 -17.26 -6.02 -1.10
CA THR A 15 -16.28 -4.92 -1.23
C THR A 15 -14.95 -5.32 -0.61
N SER A 16 -14.94 -5.85 0.62
CA SER A 16 -13.72 -6.28 1.29
C SER A 16 -12.98 -7.38 0.51
N ASN A 17 -13.70 -8.39 0.02
CA ASN A 17 -13.11 -9.46 -0.79
C ASN A 17 -12.48 -8.92 -2.08
N THR A 18 -13.17 -8.01 -2.76
CA THR A 18 -12.66 -7.38 -4.00
C THR A 18 -11.43 -6.52 -3.71
N MET A 19 -11.44 -5.74 -2.63
CA MET A 19 -10.30 -4.93 -2.19
C MET A 19 -9.06 -5.77 -1.90
N HIS A 20 -9.21 -6.95 -1.33
CA HIS A 20 -8.08 -7.85 -1.03
C HIS A 20 -7.54 -8.53 -2.29
N ARG A 21 -8.41 -8.89 -3.24
CA ARG A 21 -8.01 -9.69 -4.42
C ARG A 21 -7.61 -8.82 -5.62
N MET A 22 -8.15 -7.61 -5.73
CA MET A 22 -7.90 -6.65 -6.80
C MET A 22 -7.48 -5.31 -6.21
N GLN A 23 -6.37 -5.33 -5.46
CA GLN A 23 -5.93 -4.19 -4.67
C GLN A 23 -5.65 -2.93 -5.50
N TYR A 24 -5.05 -3.08 -6.68
CA TYR A 24 -4.68 -1.95 -7.52
C TYR A 24 -5.90 -1.36 -8.23
N ALA A 25 -6.81 -2.21 -8.75
CA ALA A 25 -8.05 -1.72 -9.37
C ALA A 25 -8.95 -0.97 -8.38
N THR A 26 -9.20 -1.57 -7.21
CA THR A 26 -10.01 -0.91 -6.17
C THR A 26 -9.31 0.31 -5.57
N GLY A 27 -7.97 0.27 -5.44
CA GLY A 27 -7.17 1.42 -5.06
C GLY A 27 -7.28 2.58 -6.06
N ALA A 28 -7.23 2.29 -7.37
CA ALA A 28 -7.40 3.28 -8.42
C ALA A 28 -8.77 3.95 -8.34
N MET A 29 -9.84 3.16 -8.18
CA MET A 29 -11.19 3.68 -8.00
C MET A 29 -11.30 4.63 -6.80
N TYR A 30 -10.71 4.24 -5.66
CA TYR A 30 -10.71 5.07 -4.45
C TYR A 30 -9.93 6.38 -4.66
N VAL A 31 -8.70 6.30 -5.18
CA VAL A 31 -7.83 7.46 -5.38
C VAL A 31 -8.46 8.46 -6.35
N ARG A 32 -8.99 7.99 -7.48
CA ARG A 32 -9.67 8.82 -8.47
C ARG A 32 -10.88 9.56 -7.89
N LYS A 33 -11.57 8.97 -6.92
CA LYS A 33 -12.82 9.49 -6.38
C LYS A 33 -12.63 10.39 -5.16
N VAL A 34 -11.67 10.08 -4.29
CA VAL A 34 -11.62 10.64 -2.93
C VAL A 34 -10.29 11.31 -2.61
N PHE A 35 -9.17 10.86 -3.18
CA PHE A 35 -7.86 11.29 -2.71
C PHE A 35 -7.39 12.57 -3.40
N ASP A 36 -7.15 13.60 -2.60
CA ASP A 36 -6.52 14.83 -3.06
C ASP A 36 -5.01 14.65 -3.25
N LYS A 37 -4.52 14.91 -4.46
CA LYS A 37 -3.09 14.78 -4.77
C LYS A 37 -2.23 15.76 -3.97
N ALA A 38 -2.75 16.93 -3.56
CA ALA A 38 -1.98 17.86 -2.73
C ALA A 38 -1.62 17.24 -1.37
N SER A 39 -2.50 16.39 -0.82
CA SER A 39 -2.24 15.63 0.41
C SER A 39 -1.02 14.72 0.30
N LYS A 40 -0.69 14.19 -0.89
CA LYS A 40 0.51 13.35 -1.11
C LYS A 40 1.79 14.16 -0.90
N ASN A 41 1.85 15.38 -1.42
CA ASN A 41 3.05 16.22 -1.33
C ASN A 41 3.30 16.69 0.09
N VAL A 42 2.27 17.19 0.78
CA VAL A 42 2.39 17.61 2.19
C VAL A 42 2.77 16.42 3.08
N THR A 43 2.28 15.22 2.80
CA THR A 43 2.70 14.01 3.53
C THR A 43 4.17 13.67 3.29
N LEU A 44 4.68 13.88 2.07
CA LEU A 44 6.09 13.64 1.77
C LEU A 44 7.01 14.61 2.52
N GLU A 45 6.66 15.89 2.56
CA GLU A 45 7.37 16.91 3.34
C GLU A 45 7.40 16.55 4.83
N MET A 46 6.25 16.18 5.42
CA MET A 46 6.17 15.75 6.81
C MET A 46 7.04 14.51 7.09
N ILE A 47 7.13 13.57 6.15
CA ILE A 47 7.98 12.38 6.31
C ILE A 47 9.46 12.77 6.27
N ASP A 48 9.84 13.74 5.45
CA ASP A 48 11.20 14.24 5.39
C ASP A 48 11.59 14.89 6.72
N ASP A 49 10.72 15.74 7.28
CA ASP A 49 10.92 16.33 8.61
C ASP A 49 11.08 15.26 9.71
N LEU A 50 10.23 14.22 9.69
CA LEU A 50 10.31 13.11 10.65
C LEU A 50 11.61 12.31 10.49
N GLN A 51 12.06 12.10 9.26
CA GLN A 51 13.33 11.41 8.99
C GLN A 51 14.51 12.25 9.48
N ASP A 52 14.46 13.57 9.34
CA ASP A 52 15.50 14.49 9.78
C ASP A 52 15.64 14.46 11.30
N VAL A 53 14.52 14.61 12.02
CA VAL A 53 14.49 14.52 13.48
C VAL A 53 14.95 13.13 13.96
N PHE A 54 14.57 12.05 13.29
CA PHE A 54 15.05 10.72 13.64
C PHE A 54 16.58 10.61 13.53
N ARG A 55 17.18 11.19 12.47
CA ARG A 55 18.65 11.22 12.31
C ARG A 55 19.32 12.00 13.44
N GLU A 56 18.77 13.14 13.83
CA GLU A 56 19.28 13.92 14.98
C GLU A 56 19.23 13.11 16.28
N MET A 57 18.12 12.41 16.54
CA MET A 57 17.99 11.53 17.70
C MET A 57 19.02 10.39 17.70
N VAL A 58 19.30 9.81 16.53
CA VAL A 58 20.31 8.74 16.36
C VAL A 58 21.73 9.27 16.63
N VAL A 59 22.02 10.51 16.24
CA VAL A 59 23.32 11.14 16.52
C VAL A 59 23.46 11.48 18.01
N ALA A 60 22.41 12.04 18.62
CA ALA A 60 22.44 12.61 19.96
C ALA A 60 22.42 11.58 21.11
N ASN A 61 21.86 10.39 20.92
CA ASN A 61 21.80 9.40 22.01
C ASN A 61 23.19 8.95 22.46
N ASP A 62 23.30 8.47 23.70
CA ASP A 62 24.54 8.08 24.36
C ASP A 62 24.74 6.56 24.45
N TRP A 63 23.69 5.77 24.22
CA TRP A 63 23.71 4.32 24.38
C TRP A 63 24.23 3.56 23.15
N MET A 64 24.27 4.17 21.95
CA MET A 64 24.86 3.56 20.75
C MET A 64 26.30 4.02 20.51
N ASP A 65 27.18 3.07 20.19
CA ASP A 65 28.51 3.37 19.70
C ASP A 65 28.49 4.00 18.29
N ARG A 66 29.63 4.56 17.86
CA ARG A 66 29.77 5.27 16.58
C ARG A 66 29.48 4.39 15.37
N GLN A 67 29.88 3.12 15.39
CA GLN A 67 29.71 2.21 14.26
C GLN A 67 28.23 1.81 14.11
N THR A 68 27.56 1.53 15.23
CA THR A 68 26.12 1.22 15.25
C THR A 68 25.30 2.44 14.78
N LYS A 69 25.63 3.65 15.21
CA LYS A 69 24.99 4.89 14.73
C LYS A 69 25.14 5.07 13.22
N ALA A 70 26.35 4.88 12.68
CA ALA A 70 26.58 5.01 11.24
C ALA A 70 25.72 4.01 10.43
N THR A 71 25.60 2.78 10.91
CA THR A 71 24.76 1.74 10.28
C THR A 71 23.26 2.08 10.36
N ALA A 72 22.81 2.60 11.51
CA ALA A 72 21.43 3.03 11.68
C ALA A 72 21.06 4.21 10.76
N LEU A 73 21.97 5.18 10.61
CA LEU A 73 21.79 6.31 9.70
C LEU A 73 21.78 5.87 8.23
N ASP A 74 22.68 4.96 7.83
CA ASP A 74 22.67 4.40 6.47
C ASP A 74 21.34 3.70 6.14
N LYS A 75 20.83 2.89 7.09
CA LYS A 75 19.50 2.27 6.95
C LYS A 75 18.39 3.30 6.82
N ALA A 76 18.41 4.37 7.63
CA ALA A 76 17.41 5.43 7.57
C ALA A 76 17.46 6.15 6.20
N ASN A 77 18.65 6.45 5.70
CA ASN A 77 18.86 7.11 4.40
C ASN A 77 18.40 6.24 3.22
N GLN A 78 18.55 4.92 3.31
CA GLN A 78 18.11 3.99 2.26
C GLN A 78 16.63 3.58 2.38
N MET A 79 15.85 4.21 3.27
CA MET A 79 14.46 3.86 3.50
C MET A 79 13.56 4.36 2.37
N LEU A 80 12.85 3.44 1.71
CA LEU A 80 11.91 3.78 0.66
C LEU A 80 10.60 4.33 1.22
N ARG A 81 10.06 5.34 0.55
CA ARG A 81 8.80 6.02 0.91
C ARG A 81 7.72 5.59 -0.09
N GLN A 82 6.76 4.77 0.34
CA GLN A 82 5.64 4.33 -0.49
C GLN A 82 4.35 4.99 -0.04
N ILE A 83 4.08 6.18 -0.59
CA ILE A 83 3.05 7.09 -0.09
C ILE A 83 1.83 7.15 -1.02
N ALA A 84 0.66 7.07 -0.42
CA ALA A 84 -0.68 7.08 -0.98
C ALA A 84 -0.97 5.92 -1.96
N PHE A 85 -0.36 5.94 -3.13
CA PHE A 85 -0.61 5.02 -4.23
C PHE A 85 0.56 4.99 -5.23
N PRO A 86 0.79 3.87 -5.93
CA PRO A 86 1.74 3.80 -7.02
C PRO A 86 1.15 4.47 -8.28
N ASP A 87 1.95 5.26 -9.00
CA ASP A 87 1.41 6.12 -10.06
C ASP A 87 0.77 5.35 -11.23
N PHE A 88 1.21 4.11 -11.49
CA PHE A 88 0.69 3.31 -12.60
C PHE A 88 -0.81 3.00 -12.50
N ILE A 89 -1.40 3.00 -11.30
CA ILE A 89 -2.83 2.65 -11.14
C ILE A 89 -3.76 3.74 -11.66
N LEU A 90 -3.24 4.94 -11.91
CA LEU A 90 -4.01 6.02 -12.51
C LEU A 90 -3.98 5.99 -14.04
N ASP A 91 -3.10 5.18 -14.63
CA ASP A 91 -3.00 4.94 -16.07
C ASP A 91 -3.78 3.66 -16.41
N ASP A 92 -4.88 3.80 -17.14
CA ASP A 92 -5.76 2.67 -17.46
C ASP A 92 -5.03 1.56 -18.24
N GLY A 93 -4.15 1.92 -19.18
CA GLY A 93 -3.40 0.94 -19.97
C GLY A 93 -2.45 0.12 -19.10
N LYS A 94 -1.71 0.78 -18.19
CA LYS A 94 -0.81 0.06 -17.26
C LYS A 94 -1.57 -0.77 -16.24
N LEU A 95 -2.74 -0.31 -15.81
CA LEU A 95 -3.59 -1.05 -14.88
C LEU A 95 -4.18 -2.30 -15.56
N ASP A 96 -4.62 -2.17 -16.81
CA ASP A 96 -5.11 -3.30 -17.62
C ASP A 96 -3.99 -4.30 -17.93
N ASP A 97 -2.79 -3.80 -18.27
CA ASP A 97 -1.60 -4.63 -18.47
C ASP A 97 -1.24 -5.43 -17.21
N HIS A 98 -1.38 -4.82 -16.03
CA HIS A 98 -1.17 -5.52 -14.75
C HIS A 98 -2.14 -6.70 -14.63
N TYR A 99 -3.42 -6.52 -14.97
CA TYR A 99 -4.45 -7.56 -14.92
C TYR A 99 -4.57 -8.38 -16.23
N SER A 100 -3.57 -8.31 -17.11
CA SER A 100 -3.58 -9.06 -18.37
C SER A 100 -3.77 -10.56 -18.14
N GLY A 101 -4.59 -11.17 -19.01
CA GLY A 101 -4.96 -12.59 -18.92
C GLY A 101 -6.04 -12.91 -17.87
N PHE A 102 -6.57 -11.92 -17.15
CA PHE A 102 -7.76 -12.06 -16.32
C PHE A 102 -8.99 -11.46 -17.00
N SER A 103 -10.08 -12.22 -17.05
CA SER A 103 -11.38 -11.74 -17.50
C SER A 103 -12.51 -12.37 -16.69
N VAL A 104 -13.61 -11.65 -16.56
CA VAL A 104 -14.87 -12.11 -15.98
C VAL A 104 -15.99 -11.79 -16.96
N GLU A 105 -16.90 -12.74 -17.12
CA GLU A 105 -18.07 -12.61 -18.00
C GLU A 105 -19.32 -12.37 -17.16
N GLU A 106 -20.32 -11.69 -17.70
CA GLU A 106 -21.59 -11.47 -16.97
C GLU A 106 -22.32 -12.77 -16.61
N SER A 107 -22.05 -13.85 -17.36
CA SER A 107 -22.59 -15.20 -17.12
C SER A 107 -21.82 -15.97 -16.04
N ASP A 108 -20.69 -15.46 -15.54
CA ASP A 108 -19.94 -16.13 -14.49
C ASP A 108 -20.68 -16.10 -13.15
N SER A 109 -20.86 -17.28 -12.56
CA SER A 109 -21.25 -17.37 -11.16
C SER A 109 -20.17 -16.77 -10.25
N TYR A 110 -20.55 -16.35 -9.03
CA TYR A 110 -19.59 -15.83 -8.05
C TYR A 110 -18.44 -16.80 -7.76
N SER A 111 -18.72 -18.11 -7.66
CA SER A 111 -17.69 -19.13 -7.47
C SER A 111 -16.71 -19.21 -8.65
N HIS A 112 -17.20 -19.09 -9.88
CA HIS A 112 -16.35 -19.04 -11.07
C HIS A 112 -15.47 -17.78 -11.08
N MET A 113 -16.03 -16.60 -10.76
CA MET A 113 -15.24 -15.37 -10.65
C MET A 113 -14.11 -15.51 -9.62
N VAL A 114 -14.42 -16.05 -8.43
CA VAL A 114 -13.42 -16.29 -7.38
C VAL A 114 -12.34 -17.29 -7.83
N GLN A 115 -12.74 -18.35 -8.55
CA GLN A 115 -11.80 -19.34 -9.08
C GLN A 115 -10.87 -18.74 -10.14
N LYS A 116 -11.41 -18.00 -11.11
CA LYS A 116 -10.62 -17.32 -12.16
C LYS A 116 -9.61 -16.36 -11.54
N LEU A 117 -10.03 -15.55 -10.57
CA LEU A 117 -9.17 -14.59 -9.88
C LEU A 117 -8.10 -15.27 -9.03
N SER A 118 -8.43 -16.38 -8.37
CA SER A 118 -7.46 -17.17 -7.59
C SER A 118 -6.41 -17.81 -8.49
N ARG A 119 -6.81 -18.34 -9.66
CA ARG A 119 -5.89 -18.89 -10.67
C ARG A 119 -4.95 -17.81 -11.20
N TRP A 120 -5.48 -16.67 -11.61
CA TRP A 120 -4.67 -15.55 -12.09
C TRP A 120 -3.66 -15.09 -11.02
N SER A 121 -4.10 -14.97 -9.76
CA SER A 121 -3.23 -14.55 -8.65
C SER A 121 -2.08 -15.54 -8.41
N LEU A 122 -2.36 -16.84 -8.47
CA LEU A 122 -1.34 -17.88 -8.36
C LEU A 122 -0.34 -17.82 -9.51
N GLU A 123 -0.82 -17.72 -10.75
CA GLU A 123 0.03 -17.60 -11.94
C GLU A 123 0.92 -16.35 -11.89
N TYR A 124 0.37 -15.21 -11.49
CA TYR A 124 1.13 -13.97 -11.26
C TYR A 124 2.23 -14.20 -10.21
N GLY A 125 1.90 -14.84 -9.08
CA GLY A 125 2.86 -15.20 -8.03
C GLY A 125 3.98 -16.12 -8.52
N TYR A 126 3.66 -17.18 -9.28
CA TYR A 126 4.67 -18.10 -9.82
C TYR A 126 5.60 -17.43 -10.83
N LYS A 127 5.08 -16.56 -11.70
CA LYS A 127 5.90 -15.79 -12.66
C LYS A 127 6.89 -14.86 -11.97
N ARG A 128 6.64 -14.47 -10.72
CA ARG A 128 7.55 -13.63 -9.94
C ARG A 128 8.73 -14.40 -9.34
N LEU A 129 8.64 -15.72 -9.18
CA LEU A 129 9.72 -16.52 -8.58
C LEU A 129 11.02 -16.48 -9.42
N ILE A 130 10.88 -16.26 -10.73
CA ILE A 130 11.99 -16.21 -11.69
C ILE A 130 12.45 -14.78 -12.01
N LYS A 131 11.91 -13.77 -11.31
CA LYS A 131 12.24 -12.35 -11.52
C LYS A 131 12.97 -11.80 -10.29
N PRO A 132 13.84 -10.78 -10.47
CA PRO A 132 14.42 -10.08 -9.34
C PRO A 132 13.32 -9.41 -8.50
N VAL A 133 13.59 -9.25 -7.20
CA VAL A 133 12.68 -8.55 -6.29
C VAL A 133 12.66 -7.06 -6.63
N ASP A 134 11.49 -6.56 -6.99
CA ASP A 134 11.25 -5.12 -7.09
C ASP A 134 10.93 -4.54 -5.71
N ARG A 135 11.87 -3.80 -5.12
CA ARG A 135 11.70 -3.13 -3.83
C ARG A 135 10.76 -1.93 -3.89
N SER A 136 10.49 -1.40 -5.08
CA SER A 136 9.63 -0.23 -5.28
C SER A 136 8.15 -0.59 -5.39
N GLU A 137 7.80 -1.88 -5.49
CA GLU A 137 6.42 -2.34 -5.63
C GLU A 137 5.55 -2.05 -4.40
N PHE A 138 4.39 -1.44 -4.63
CA PHE A 138 3.40 -1.14 -3.58
C PHE A 138 2.55 -2.39 -3.30
N ASN A 139 2.96 -3.19 -2.31
CA ASN A 139 2.24 -4.40 -1.93
C ASN A 139 1.06 -4.16 -0.97
N PHE A 140 0.30 -3.08 -1.17
CA PHE A 140 -0.88 -2.74 -0.38
C PHE A 140 -1.97 -2.10 -1.25
N ASN A 141 -3.21 -2.15 -0.77
CA ASN A 141 -4.32 -1.42 -1.38
C ASN A 141 -4.35 0.03 -0.86
N SER A 142 -4.35 1.01 -1.77
CA SER A 142 -4.45 2.44 -1.42
C SER A 142 -5.72 2.81 -0.64
N ALA A 143 -6.78 2.01 -0.73
CA ALA A 143 -8.04 2.21 -0.03
C ALA A 143 -8.08 1.60 1.39
N ILE A 144 -6.96 1.16 1.96
CA ILE A 144 -6.88 0.63 3.33
C ILE A 144 -6.49 1.73 4.32
N VAL A 145 -7.22 1.81 5.44
CA VAL A 145 -6.90 2.70 6.57
C VAL A 145 -5.90 1.99 7.50
N ASN A 146 -4.60 2.12 7.22
CA ASN A 146 -3.51 1.58 8.04
C ASN A 146 -2.15 2.24 7.68
N ALA A 147 -1.06 1.82 8.31
CA ALA A 147 0.31 2.12 7.88
C ALA A 147 1.21 0.91 8.14
N TYR A 148 2.30 0.77 7.37
CA TYR A 148 3.17 -0.41 7.44
C TYR A 148 4.65 -0.06 7.33
N TYR A 149 5.49 -0.89 7.94
CA TYR A 149 6.92 -0.97 7.63
C TYR A 149 7.25 -2.38 7.12
N SER A 150 8.06 -2.47 6.07
CA SER A 150 8.57 -3.74 5.55
C SER A 150 10.09 -3.79 5.70
N SER A 151 10.57 -4.77 6.48
CA SER A 151 12.00 -4.95 6.75
C SER A 151 12.78 -5.43 5.53
N THR A 152 12.15 -6.25 4.67
CA THR A 152 12.81 -6.83 3.48
C THR A 152 13.08 -5.79 2.39
N SER A 153 12.17 -4.84 2.20
CA SER A 153 12.36 -3.71 1.26
C SER A 153 12.94 -2.46 1.92
N ASN A 154 13.05 -2.41 3.25
CA ASN A 154 13.34 -1.22 4.05
C ASN A 154 12.45 -0.05 3.63
N SER A 155 11.13 -0.22 3.75
CA SER A 155 10.17 0.75 3.22
C SER A 155 9.04 1.06 4.21
N ILE A 156 8.72 2.34 4.37
CA ILE A 156 7.51 2.81 5.06
C ILE A 156 6.38 3.00 4.05
N LYS A 157 5.15 2.64 4.45
CA LYS A 157 3.99 2.57 3.58
C LYS A 157 2.79 3.25 4.22
N PHE A 158 2.27 4.27 3.55
CA PHE A 158 1.09 5.01 3.97
C PHE A 158 0.06 5.01 2.83
N PRO A 159 -0.92 4.10 2.82
CA PRO A 159 -1.98 4.09 1.83
C PRO A 159 -2.80 5.38 1.81
N ALA A 160 -3.36 5.73 0.67
CA ALA A 160 -4.14 6.96 0.49
C ALA A 160 -5.25 7.13 1.55
N ALA A 161 -5.90 6.04 1.95
CA ALA A 161 -7.01 6.07 2.90
C ALA A 161 -6.61 6.30 4.37
N ILE A 162 -5.33 6.25 4.77
CA ILE A 162 -4.93 6.74 6.11
C ILE A 162 -4.71 8.25 6.13
N LEU A 163 -4.47 8.86 4.96
CA LEU A 163 -4.18 10.28 4.79
C LEU A 163 -5.48 11.11 4.72
N GLN A 164 -6.33 10.91 5.72
CA GLN A 164 -7.59 11.63 5.90
C GLN A 164 -7.86 11.82 7.41
N ALA A 165 -8.83 12.66 7.74
CA ALA A 165 -9.23 12.87 9.13
C ALA A 165 -9.65 11.53 9.81
N PRO A 166 -9.32 11.32 11.09
CA PRO A 166 -8.69 12.28 12.01
C PRO A 166 -7.16 12.29 11.97
N PHE A 167 -6.51 11.47 11.14
CA PHE A 167 -5.06 11.31 11.15
C PHE A 167 -4.33 12.43 10.42
N PHE A 168 -4.90 12.89 9.30
CA PHE A 168 -4.26 13.87 8.44
C PHE A 168 -5.29 14.71 7.70
N HIS A 169 -5.02 16.01 7.60
CA HIS A 169 -5.61 16.88 6.61
C HIS A 169 -4.59 17.97 6.33
N HIS A 170 -4.28 18.25 5.06
CA HIS A 170 -3.22 19.20 4.70
C HIS A 170 -3.46 20.64 5.19
N SER A 171 -4.66 20.95 5.69
CA SER A 171 -5.05 22.25 6.22
C SER A 171 -5.29 22.27 7.73
N PHE A 172 -5.09 21.15 8.42
CA PHE A 172 -5.27 21.09 9.87
C PHE A 172 -3.94 21.41 10.57
N PRO A 173 -3.99 22.13 11.71
CA PRO A 173 -2.80 22.40 12.53
C PRO A 173 -2.31 21.15 13.27
#